data_AF-A0A0R0LAZ3-F1
#
_entry.id   AF-A0A0R0LAZ3-F1
#
_cell.length_a   1.000
_cell.length_b   1.000
_cell.length_c   1.000
_cell.angle_alpha   90.00
_cell.angle_beta   90.00
_cell.angle_gamma   90.00
#
_symmetry.space_group_name_H-M   'P 1'
#
loop_
_entity.id
_entity.type
_entity.pdbx_description
1 polymer ?
#
loop_
_entity_poly.entity_id
_entity_poly.type
_entity_poly.pdbx_seq_one_letter_code
_entity_poly.pdbx_strand_id
1 'polypeptide(L)'
;MLIVMAASSSLLRMEQIPGKGRGLVASQPLKAGQIVLTESPLILYSASPLLTPSSSPYTYCDHCFRILPLTHNSTTVTCPSCSNHSFCSQKCFSLALKSSHSTWVCKALMSLQQHPNSTLLQQHPQERQVQARLIVASHKLFLHNHTPSELDTFLSLHGTPDDAILDAANFLHSLISPLFPPQAQLSVDLIAQLLAKDRLNSFGLMDPYSPDGPQRSIKAYAIYPKATFFNHDCVPNACRFDYVDSTNDDYEHNSTDIVIRLIEDVDEGKEVCISYFRIGRDYCTRKRILMEDYGFTCGCDRCKIEANWDGEENNSDLPHVRFLSKYVCERKNCAGTMAPLPPKDDVPSNVLECNFCGNFKIDAA
;
A
#
# COMPACT_ATOMS: atom_id res chain seq x y z
N MET A 1 0.61 25.63 -36.79
CA MET A 1 1.05 24.22 -36.79
C MET A 1 0.40 23.57 -35.58
N LEU A 2 -0.68 22.82 -35.77
CA LEU A 2 -1.42 22.18 -34.67
C LEU A 2 -0.53 21.10 -34.03
N ILE A 3 -0.19 21.27 -32.76
CA ILE A 3 0.41 20.23 -31.93
C ILE A 3 -0.71 19.28 -31.54
N VAL A 4 -0.78 18.14 -32.21
CA VAL A 4 -1.60 17.01 -31.78
C VAL A 4 -0.88 16.39 -30.59
N MET A 5 -1.40 16.60 -29.38
CA MET A 5 -0.96 15.84 -28.22
C MET A 5 -1.44 14.39 -28.38
N ALA A 6 -0.51 13.48 -28.69
CA ALA A 6 -0.78 12.06 -28.65
C ALA A 6 -1.19 11.68 -27.22
N ALA A 7 -2.39 11.14 -27.06
CA ALA A 7 -2.80 10.50 -25.82
C ALA A 7 -1.83 9.35 -25.54
N SER A 8 -1.06 9.46 -24.45
CA SER A 8 -0.16 8.40 -24.00
C SER A 8 -0.97 7.12 -23.79
N SER A 9 -0.75 6.10 -24.63
CA SER A 9 -1.35 4.79 -24.45
C SER A 9 -0.84 4.17 -23.16
N SER A 10 -1.72 3.80 -22.25
CA SER A 10 -1.32 3.17 -20.98
C SER A 10 -0.61 1.84 -21.24
N LEU A 11 0.56 1.64 -20.62
CA LEU A 11 1.35 0.41 -20.70
C LEU A 11 0.56 -0.84 -20.29
N LEU A 12 -0.47 -0.65 -19.46
CA LEU A 12 -1.36 -1.67 -18.95
C LEU A 12 -2.81 -1.36 -19.33
N ARG A 13 -3.62 -2.40 -19.48
CA ARG A 13 -5.08 -2.31 -19.60
C ARG A 13 -5.75 -3.26 -18.62
N MET A 14 -6.96 -2.92 -18.20
CA MET A 14 -7.74 -3.76 -17.30
C MET A 14 -8.52 -4.81 -18.09
N GLU A 15 -8.52 -6.05 -17.61
CA GLU A 15 -9.29 -7.15 -18.19
C GLU A 15 -9.98 -7.98 -17.10
N GLN A 16 -11.01 -8.73 -17.48
CA GLN A 16 -11.62 -9.75 -16.63
C GLN A 16 -10.83 -11.06 -16.77
N ILE A 17 -10.11 -11.44 -15.72
CA ILE A 17 -9.29 -12.63 -15.66
C ILE A 17 -10.12 -13.80 -15.09
N PRO A 18 -10.26 -14.93 -15.82
CA PRO A 18 -11.01 -16.08 -15.35
C PRO A 18 -10.57 -16.55 -13.96
N GLY A 19 -11.51 -16.61 -13.02
CA GLY A 19 -11.25 -17.05 -11.64
C GLY A 19 -10.51 -16.05 -10.75
N LYS A 20 -10.03 -14.91 -11.27
CA LYS A 20 -9.32 -13.88 -10.48
C LYS A 20 -10.05 -12.53 -10.41
N GLY A 21 -11.10 -12.33 -11.19
CA GLY A 21 -11.83 -11.05 -11.20
C GLY A 21 -11.20 -10.07 -12.19
N ARG A 22 -11.03 -8.81 -11.80
CA ARG A 22 -10.34 -7.81 -12.63
C ARG A 22 -8.83 -7.96 -12.44
N GLY A 23 -8.06 -7.78 -13.51
CA GLY A 23 -6.59 -7.79 -13.48
C GLY A 23 -6.03 -6.80 -14.49
N LEU A 24 -4.72 -6.53 -14.39
CA LEU A 24 -3.99 -5.70 -15.34
C LEU A 24 -3.15 -6.58 -16.27
N VAL A 25 -3.27 -6.37 -17.58
CA VAL A 25 -2.47 -7.05 -18.58
C VAL A 25 -1.61 -6.05 -19.36
N ALA A 26 -0.51 -6.51 -19.91
CA ALA A 26 0.37 -5.69 -20.74
C ALA A 26 -0.34 -5.27 -22.04
N SER A 27 -0.37 -3.97 -22.33
CA SER A 27 -0.94 -3.41 -23.57
C SER A 27 -0.01 -3.52 -24.78
N GLN A 28 1.25 -3.87 -24.53
CA GLN A 28 2.35 -4.00 -25.49
C GLN A 28 3.44 -4.87 -24.85
N PRO A 29 4.47 -5.32 -25.58
CA PRO A 29 5.63 -5.95 -24.95
C PRO A 29 6.33 -4.99 -23.96
N LEU A 30 6.64 -5.49 -22.76
CA LEU A 30 7.28 -4.72 -21.69
C LEU A 30 8.59 -5.38 -21.26
N LYS A 31 9.54 -4.57 -20.78
CA LYS A 31 10.89 -5.03 -20.45
C LYS A 31 11.16 -5.12 -18.96
N ALA A 32 11.99 -6.08 -18.57
CA ALA A 32 12.46 -6.22 -17.19
C ALA A 32 13.04 -4.89 -16.68
N GLY A 33 12.72 -4.53 -15.44
CA GLY A 33 13.10 -3.25 -14.83
C GLY A 33 12.22 -2.05 -15.22
N GLN A 34 11.38 -2.16 -16.26
CA GLN A 34 10.49 -1.07 -16.65
C GLN A 34 9.49 -0.74 -15.53
N ILE A 35 9.31 0.57 -15.25
CA ILE A 35 8.26 1.07 -14.36
C ILE A 35 6.95 1.10 -15.16
N VAL A 36 5.97 0.30 -14.73
CA VAL A 36 4.66 0.17 -15.41
C VAL A 36 3.55 0.98 -14.74
N LEU A 37 3.77 1.37 -13.47
CA LEU A 37 2.87 2.26 -12.75
C LEU A 37 3.66 3.06 -11.71
N THR A 38 3.44 4.37 -11.68
CA THR A 38 3.64 5.23 -10.51
C THR A 38 2.29 5.81 -10.14
N GLU A 39 1.88 5.70 -8.88
CA GLU A 39 0.58 6.20 -8.43
C GLU A 39 0.65 6.80 -7.03
N SER A 40 0.07 8.00 -6.86
CA SER A 40 -0.14 8.62 -5.55
C SER A 40 -1.39 8.04 -4.87
N PRO A 41 -1.42 7.97 -3.53
CA PRO A 41 -2.53 7.36 -2.82
C PRO A 41 -3.80 8.21 -2.91
N LEU A 42 -4.94 7.56 -3.12
CA LEU A 42 -6.26 8.18 -3.01
C LEU A 42 -6.61 8.46 -1.54
N ILE A 43 -6.32 7.49 -0.66
CA ILE A 43 -6.46 7.62 0.78
C ILE A 43 -5.13 7.20 1.41
N LEU A 44 -4.69 7.95 2.42
CA LEU A 44 -3.48 7.70 3.18
C LEU A 44 -3.74 8.03 4.66
N TYR A 45 -3.45 7.10 5.56
CA TYR A 45 -3.69 7.27 6.99
C TYR A 45 -2.70 6.49 7.85
N SER A 46 -2.48 6.95 9.08
CA SER A 46 -1.54 6.33 10.01
C SER A 46 -2.05 4.96 10.49
N ALA A 47 -1.16 3.99 10.54
CA ALA A 47 -1.41 2.66 11.13
C ALA A 47 -1.31 2.66 12.66
N SER A 48 -0.89 3.77 13.28
CA SER A 48 -0.79 3.88 14.74
C SER A 48 -2.17 4.08 15.37
N PRO A 49 -2.50 3.42 16.50
CA PRO A 49 -3.73 3.69 17.23
C PRO A 49 -3.87 5.17 17.63
N LEU A 50 -5.08 5.61 17.95
CA LEU A 50 -5.34 7.02 18.33
C LEU A 50 -4.84 7.35 19.73
N LEU A 51 -4.89 6.37 20.64
CA LEU A 51 -4.75 6.58 22.08
C LEU A 51 -3.51 5.93 22.68
N THR A 52 -2.89 5.02 21.95
CA THR A 52 -1.66 4.34 22.37
C THR A 52 -0.50 4.85 21.53
N PRO A 53 0.66 5.19 22.13
CA PRO A 53 1.86 5.50 21.37
C PRO A 53 2.20 4.36 20.40
N SER A 54 2.73 4.71 19.23
CA SER A 54 3.24 3.71 18.29
C SER A 54 4.30 2.86 18.98
N SER A 55 4.32 1.55 18.70
CA SER A 55 5.41 0.66 19.11
C SER A 55 6.70 0.93 18.32
N SER A 56 6.61 1.72 17.24
CA SER A 56 7.76 2.11 16.45
C SER A 56 8.70 3.03 17.23
N PRO A 57 10.04 2.85 17.11
CA PRO A 57 11.01 3.78 17.68
C PRO A 57 11.09 5.11 16.91
N TYR A 58 10.36 5.26 15.80
CA TYR A 58 10.41 6.42 14.93
C TYR A 58 9.18 7.31 15.10
N THR A 59 9.40 8.62 14.97
CA THR A 59 8.34 9.61 14.75
C THR A 59 8.31 9.95 13.26
N TYR A 60 7.12 10.14 12.69
CA TYR A 60 6.95 10.41 11.26
C TYR A 60 6.33 11.77 11.00
N CYS A 61 6.54 12.28 9.79
CA CYS A 61 5.73 13.37 9.26
C CYS A 61 4.29 12.88 9.03
N ASP A 62 3.30 13.59 9.58
CA ASP A 62 1.86 13.33 9.43
C ASP A 62 1.27 13.65 8.04
N HIS A 63 2.14 13.80 7.04
CA HIS A 63 1.77 13.99 5.64
C HIS A 63 2.46 12.96 4.75
N CYS A 64 3.78 12.92 4.80
CA CYS A 64 4.59 12.15 3.86
C CYS A 64 5.19 10.87 4.47
N PHE A 65 4.95 10.62 5.78
CA PHE A 65 5.41 9.45 6.55
C PHE A 65 6.93 9.20 6.56
N ARG A 66 7.72 10.18 6.09
CA ARG A 66 9.16 10.22 6.31
C ARG A 66 9.46 10.29 7.80
N ILE A 67 10.52 9.60 8.22
CA ILE A 67 11.04 9.70 9.58
C ILE A 67 11.49 11.14 9.87
N LEU A 68 11.06 11.66 11.02
CA LEU A 68 11.53 12.93 11.54
C LEU A 68 12.84 12.72 12.31
N PRO A 69 13.82 13.62 12.18
CA PRO A 69 15.05 13.55 12.96
C PRO A 69 14.73 13.66 14.47
N LEU A 70 15.44 12.86 15.29
CA LEU A 70 15.25 12.84 16.76
C LEU A 70 15.68 14.16 17.43
N THR A 71 16.65 14.85 16.83
CA THR A 71 17.07 16.18 17.28
C THR A 71 16.15 17.21 16.66
N HIS A 72 15.70 18.20 17.45
CA HIS A 72 14.94 19.35 16.95
C HIS A 72 15.74 20.10 15.87
N ASN A 73 15.60 19.65 14.63
CA ASN A 73 16.07 20.38 13.47
C ASN A 73 15.06 21.50 13.21
N SER A 74 15.58 22.67 12.84
CA SER A 74 14.84 23.90 12.58
C SER A 74 13.77 23.81 11.48
N THR A 75 13.64 22.67 10.80
CA THR A 75 12.68 22.45 9.71
C THR A 75 11.39 21.76 10.14
N THR A 76 11.37 21.07 11.28
CA THR A 76 10.16 20.35 11.73
C THR A 76 9.11 21.35 12.20
N VAL A 77 7.90 21.26 11.64
CA VAL A 77 6.77 22.13 11.96
C VAL A 77 5.72 21.32 12.72
N THR A 78 5.27 21.79 13.87
CA THR A 78 4.14 21.19 14.61
C THR A 78 2.85 21.91 14.25
N CYS A 79 1.73 21.19 14.27
CA CYS A 79 0.43 21.80 14.06
C CYS A 79 0.12 22.79 15.20
N PRO A 80 -0.14 24.08 14.91
CA PRO A 80 -0.42 25.07 15.94
C PRO A 80 -1.77 24.88 16.64
N SER A 81 -2.68 24.09 16.05
CA SER A 81 -4.01 23.86 16.62
C SER A 81 -4.07 22.69 17.60
N CYS A 82 -3.43 21.55 17.27
CA CYS A 82 -3.50 20.36 18.12
C CYS A 82 -2.19 20.07 18.86
N SER A 83 -1.06 20.62 18.40
CA SER A 83 0.31 20.33 18.88
C SER A 83 0.73 18.85 18.84
N ASN A 84 -0.15 17.94 18.41
CA ASN A 84 0.07 16.49 18.39
C ASN A 84 0.62 15.97 17.05
N HIS A 85 0.46 16.73 15.96
CA HIS A 85 0.93 16.34 14.63
C HIS A 85 2.14 17.15 14.22
N SER A 86 3.10 16.51 13.56
CA SER A 86 4.40 17.04 13.16
C SER A 86 4.64 16.84 11.66
N PHE A 87 5.33 17.79 11.03
CA PHE A 87 5.60 17.82 9.61
C PHE A 87 7.09 18.06 9.37
N CYS A 88 7.69 17.35 8.42
CA CYS A 88 9.15 17.46 8.18
C CYS A 88 9.58 18.83 7.60
N SER A 89 8.62 19.60 7.08
CA SER A 89 8.84 20.92 6.47
C SER A 89 7.55 21.74 6.43
N GLN A 90 7.68 23.06 6.25
CA GLN A 90 6.56 23.96 5.97
C GLN A 90 5.78 23.54 4.71
N LYS A 91 6.46 22.98 3.70
CA LYS A 91 5.81 22.44 2.49
C LYS A 91 4.85 21.30 2.85
N CYS A 92 5.31 20.32 3.62
CA CYS A 92 4.46 19.20 4.06
C CYS A 92 3.29 19.69 4.92
N PHE A 93 3.50 20.64 5.83
CA PHE A 93 2.41 21.20 6.62
C PHE A 93 1.35 21.88 5.74
N SER A 94 1.77 22.73 4.80
CA SER A 94 0.87 23.42 3.87
C SER A 94 0.06 22.46 2.99
N LEU A 95 0.66 21.35 2.54
CA LEU A 95 -0.02 20.31 1.77
C LEU A 95 -1.00 19.50 2.64
N ALA A 96 -0.60 19.18 3.88
CA ALA A 96 -1.43 18.46 4.84
C ALA A 96 -2.70 19.23 5.21
N LEU A 97 -2.61 20.55 5.38
CA LEU A 97 -3.78 21.42 5.65
C LEU A 97 -4.85 21.35 4.55
N LYS A 98 -4.47 20.95 3.33
CA LYS A 98 -5.39 20.74 2.21
C LYS A 98 -5.83 19.28 2.08
N SER A 99 -5.29 18.36 2.87
CA SER A 99 -5.43 16.91 2.68
C SER A 99 -5.45 16.15 4.01
N SER A 100 -4.36 15.46 4.36
CA SER A 100 -4.24 14.51 5.48
C SER A 100 -4.44 15.13 6.87
N HIS A 101 -4.37 16.45 6.98
CA HIS A 101 -4.53 17.18 8.23
C HIS A 101 -5.27 18.51 8.01
N SER A 102 -6.39 18.46 7.27
CA SER A 102 -7.29 19.62 7.14
C SER A 102 -7.78 20.10 8.52
N THR A 103 -8.27 21.34 8.60
CA THR A 103 -8.86 21.86 9.85
C THR A 103 -9.93 20.93 10.42
N TRP A 104 -10.72 20.29 9.55
CA TRP A 104 -11.72 19.32 9.96
C TRP A 104 -11.08 18.04 10.49
N VAL A 105 -10.11 17.46 9.77
CA VAL A 105 -9.40 16.24 10.21
C VAL A 105 -8.72 16.45 11.56
N CYS A 106 -8.01 17.56 11.72
CA CYS A 106 -7.36 17.93 12.97
C CYS A 106 -8.35 17.93 14.15
N LYS A 107 -9.48 18.62 14.00
CA LYS A 107 -10.53 18.69 15.03
C LYS A 107 -11.18 17.33 15.28
N ALA A 108 -11.45 16.55 14.23
CA ALA A 108 -12.07 15.24 14.35
C ALA A 108 -11.17 14.27 15.13
N LEU A 109 -9.87 14.21 14.80
CA LEU A 109 -8.90 13.39 15.54
C LEU A 109 -8.78 13.83 17.00
N MET A 110 -8.70 15.14 17.26
CA MET A 110 -8.70 15.66 18.64
C MET A 110 -9.95 15.24 19.41
N SER A 111 -11.13 15.31 18.79
CA SER A 111 -12.39 14.92 19.42
C SER A 111 -12.44 13.43 19.76
N LEU A 112 -11.88 12.56 18.90
CA LEU A 112 -11.78 11.13 19.16
C LEU A 112 -10.75 10.81 20.27
N GLN A 113 -9.72 11.64 20.44
CA GLN A 113 -8.70 11.51 21.47
C GLN A 113 -9.13 12.04 22.85
N GLN A 114 -10.24 12.76 22.93
CA GLN A 114 -10.74 13.37 24.16
C GLN A 114 -11.93 12.60 24.75
N HIS A 115 -12.17 12.79 26.05
CA HIS A 115 -13.32 12.22 26.74
C HIS A 115 -14.63 12.83 26.21
N PRO A 116 -15.72 12.06 26.03
CA PRO A 116 -15.89 10.63 26.35
C PRO A 116 -15.43 9.65 25.26
N ASN A 117 -15.18 10.12 24.05
CA ASN A 117 -14.89 9.27 22.88
C ASN A 117 -13.65 8.39 23.08
N SER A 118 -12.61 8.92 23.73
CA SER A 118 -11.39 8.14 24.00
C SER A 118 -11.66 6.93 24.90
N THR A 119 -12.53 7.07 25.89
CA THR A 119 -12.93 5.96 26.78
C THR A 119 -13.71 4.90 26.00
N LEU A 120 -14.63 5.31 25.13
CA LEU A 120 -15.37 4.38 24.26
C LEU A 120 -14.42 3.64 23.32
N LEU A 121 -13.48 4.33 22.69
CA LEU A 121 -12.48 3.71 21.80
C LEU A 121 -11.51 2.76 22.53
N GLN A 122 -11.18 3.02 23.80
CA GLN A 122 -10.33 2.12 24.61
C GLN A 122 -11.01 0.79 24.94
N GLN A 123 -12.34 0.72 24.91
CA GLN A 123 -13.09 -0.52 25.17
C GLN A 123 -13.09 -1.47 23.97
N HIS A 124 -12.64 -1.02 22.80
CA HIS A 124 -12.53 -1.81 21.57
C HIS A 124 -11.06 -2.15 21.24
N PRO A 125 -10.81 -3.18 20.41
CA PRO A 125 -9.46 -3.50 19.93
C PRO A 125 -8.77 -2.30 19.26
N GLN A 126 -7.44 -2.23 19.31
CA GLN A 126 -6.65 -1.14 18.71
C GLN A 126 -6.95 -0.92 17.22
N GLU A 127 -7.28 -1.98 16.50
CA GLU A 127 -7.73 -1.94 15.09
C GLU A 127 -8.92 -1.00 14.87
N ARG A 128 -9.85 -0.92 15.83
CA ARG A 128 -11.00 0.01 15.77
C ARG A 128 -10.57 1.47 15.77
N GLN A 129 -9.47 1.79 16.44
CA GLN A 129 -8.90 3.14 16.45
C GLN A 129 -8.22 3.47 15.12
N VAL A 130 -7.57 2.48 14.47
CA VAL A 130 -6.98 2.63 13.14
C VAL A 130 -8.08 2.81 12.09
N GLN A 131 -9.15 2.02 12.18
CA GLN A 131 -10.34 2.18 11.34
C GLN A 131 -11.02 3.55 11.51
N ALA A 132 -11.05 4.11 12.73
CA ALA A 132 -11.51 5.48 12.94
C ALA A 132 -10.64 6.50 12.18
N ARG A 133 -9.31 6.30 12.11
CA ARG A 133 -8.41 7.14 11.30
C ARG A 133 -8.72 7.04 9.81
N LEU A 134 -9.01 5.84 9.29
CA LEU A 134 -9.43 5.66 7.91
C LEU A 134 -10.68 6.48 7.58
N ILE A 135 -11.73 6.41 8.41
CA ILE A 135 -12.98 7.15 8.16
C ILE A 135 -12.74 8.66 8.18
N VAL A 136 -11.92 9.15 9.12
CA VAL A 136 -11.53 10.58 9.18
C VAL A 136 -10.67 10.98 7.99
N ALA A 137 -9.71 10.14 7.57
CA ALA A 137 -8.88 10.41 6.39
C ALA A 137 -9.72 10.45 5.11
N SER A 138 -10.78 9.63 5.04
CA SER A 138 -11.73 9.54 3.93
C SER A 138 -12.72 10.71 3.85
N HIS A 139 -12.68 11.68 4.77
CA HIS A 139 -13.72 12.71 4.92
C HIS A 139 -14.10 13.45 3.64
N LYS A 140 -13.12 13.73 2.79
CA LYS A 140 -13.31 14.40 1.51
C LYS A 140 -14.25 13.64 0.60
N LEU A 141 -14.21 12.30 0.62
CA LEU A 141 -15.10 11.47 -0.20
C LEU A 141 -16.58 11.68 0.14
N PHE A 142 -16.90 12.24 1.31
CA PHE A 142 -18.29 12.46 1.76
C PHE A 142 -18.80 13.90 1.56
N LEU A 143 -17.94 14.82 1.10
CA LEU A 143 -18.34 16.21 0.91
C LEU A 143 -18.89 16.39 -0.51
N HIS A 144 -20.09 16.98 -0.63
CA HIS A 144 -20.86 17.13 -1.88
C HIS A 144 -20.15 17.80 -3.07
N ASN A 145 -18.98 18.41 -2.86
CA ASN A 145 -18.20 19.11 -3.89
C ASN A 145 -17.05 18.28 -4.47
N HIS A 146 -16.92 17.00 -4.10
CA HIS A 146 -15.94 16.13 -4.71
C HIS A 146 -16.51 15.50 -5.98
N THR A 147 -15.67 15.47 -7.02
CA THR A 147 -15.91 14.70 -8.23
C THR A 147 -16.38 13.29 -7.83
N PRO A 148 -17.62 12.89 -8.16
CA PRO A 148 -18.17 11.56 -7.84
C PRO A 148 -17.20 10.43 -8.17
N SER A 149 -16.31 10.65 -9.14
CA SER A 149 -15.27 9.72 -9.56
C SER A 149 -14.40 9.16 -8.44
N GLU A 150 -14.03 9.90 -7.39
CA GLU A 150 -13.11 9.36 -6.36
C GLU A 150 -13.81 8.37 -5.43
N LEU A 151 -15.00 8.75 -4.93
CA LEU A 151 -15.80 7.85 -4.10
C LEU A 151 -16.28 6.65 -4.93
N ASP A 152 -16.74 6.86 -6.16
CA ASP A 152 -17.15 5.78 -7.07
C ASP A 152 -15.97 4.84 -7.37
N THR A 153 -14.77 5.39 -7.58
CA THR A 153 -13.56 4.58 -7.77
C THR A 153 -13.27 3.73 -6.53
N PHE A 154 -13.30 4.33 -5.34
CA PHE A 154 -13.09 3.59 -4.09
C PHE A 154 -14.16 2.52 -3.90
N LEU A 155 -15.44 2.87 -4.07
CA LEU A 155 -16.56 1.94 -3.90
C LEU A 155 -16.58 0.83 -4.96
N SER A 156 -15.94 1.04 -6.11
CA SER A 156 -15.77 0.01 -7.13
C SER A 156 -14.78 -1.09 -6.72
N LEU A 157 -13.96 -0.89 -5.68
CA LEU A 157 -12.96 -1.87 -5.25
C LEU A 157 -13.61 -3.12 -4.64
N HIS A 158 -12.88 -4.25 -4.68
CA HIS A 158 -13.35 -5.53 -4.18
C HIS A 158 -13.46 -5.53 -2.64
N GLY A 159 -14.47 -6.20 -2.09
CA GLY A 159 -14.71 -6.27 -0.66
C GLY A 159 -16.18 -6.04 -0.33
N THR A 160 -16.71 -6.94 0.48
CA THR A 160 -18.10 -6.91 0.97
C THR A 160 -18.09 -6.94 2.49
N PRO A 161 -18.89 -6.09 3.16
CA PRO A 161 -19.00 -6.14 4.62
C PRO A 161 -19.45 -7.51 5.13
N ASP A 162 -18.75 -8.02 6.14
CA ASP A 162 -19.19 -9.13 6.99
C ASP A 162 -19.80 -8.58 8.30
N ASP A 163 -20.33 -9.46 9.15
CA ASP A 163 -20.97 -9.06 10.42
C ASP A 163 -20.01 -8.26 11.32
N ALA A 164 -18.73 -8.64 11.37
CA ALA A 164 -17.72 -7.95 12.17
C ALA A 164 -17.43 -6.53 11.66
N ILE A 165 -17.47 -6.32 10.34
CA ILE A 165 -17.36 -5.01 9.71
C ILE A 165 -18.62 -4.17 9.96
N LEU A 166 -19.81 -4.77 9.91
CA LEU A 166 -21.06 -4.07 10.19
C LEU A 166 -21.10 -3.58 11.65
N ASP A 167 -20.66 -4.40 12.60
CA ASP A 167 -20.52 -4.00 14.01
C ASP A 167 -19.52 -2.85 14.18
N ALA A 168 -18.39 -2.93 13.48
CA ALA A 168 -17.40 -1.85 13.44
C ALA A 168 -17.99 -0.54 12.91
N ALA A 169 -18.74 -0.64 11.81
CA ALA A 169 -19.32 0.51 11.13
C ALA A 169 -20.38 1.20 11.99
N ASN A 170 -21.27 0.44 12.64
CA ASN A 170 -22.26 0.98 13.56
C ASN A 170 -21.62 1.77 14.71
N PHE A 171 -20.61 1.18 15.34
CA PHE A 171 -19.87 1.84 16.42
C PHE A 171 -19.19 3.13 15.94
N LEU A 172 -18.41 3.05 14.85
CA LEU A 172 -17.69 4.21 14.31
C LEU A 172 -18.63 5.30 13.81
N HIS A 173 -19.77 4.94 13.22
CA HIS A 173 -20.81 5.89 12.82
C HIS A 173 -21.30 6.72 14.01
N SER A 174 -21.59 6.07 15.14
CA SER A 174 -22.06 6.76 16.36
C SER A 174 -21.07 7.79 16.90
N LEU A 175 -19.77 7.56 16.73
CA LEU A 175 -18.71 8.46 17.19
C LEU A 175 -18.39 9.57 16.20
N ILE A 176 -18.37 9.25 14.90
CA ILE A 176 -17.82 10.12 13.86
C ILE A 176 -18.90 10.94 13.16
N SER A 177 -20.11 10.40 12.97
CA SER A 177 -21.21 11.12 12.29
C SER A 177 -21.51 12.49 12.92
N PRO A 178 -21.52 12.66 14.27
CA PRO A 178 -21.71 13.97 14.89
C PRO A 178 -20.63 15.02 14.57
N LEU A 179 -19.45 14.60 14.08
CA LEU A 179 -18.34 15.47 13.73
C LEU A 179 -18.46 16.05 12.31
N PHE A 180 -19.29 15.45 11.47
CA PHE A 180 -19.53 15.92 10.11
C PHE A 180 -20.53 17.09 10.08
N PRO A 181 -20.39 18.02 9.12
CA PRO A 181 -21.43 19.02 8.90
C PRO A 181 -22.75 18.33 8.49
N PRO A 182 -23.93 18.91 8.79
CA PRO A 182 -25.23 18.28 8.52
C PRO A 182 -25.48 17.89 7.06
N GLN A 183 -24.73 18.47 6.11
CA GLN A 183 -24.86 18.14 4.70
C GLN A 183 -24.05 16.89 4.28
N ALA A 184 -23.22 16.31 5.15
CA ALA A 184 -22.43 15.14 4.78
C ALA A 184 -23.28 13.86 4.77
N GLN A 185 -23.09 13.01 3.76
CA GLN A 185 -23.82 11.75 3.61
C GLN A 185 -23.12 10.56 4.28
N LEU A 186 -22.72 10.70 5.54
CA LEU A 186 -22.09 9.60 6.26
C LEU A 186 -23.15 8.62 6.79
N SER A 187 -23.32 7.49 6.11
CA SER A 187 -24.18 6.38 6.55
C SER A 187 -23.36 5.23 7.14
N VAL A 188 -24.01 4.36 7.92
CA VAL A 188 -23.40 3.11 8.42
C VAL A 188 -22.96 2.23 7.26
N ASP A 189 -23.80 2.09 6.23
CA ASP A 189 -23.49 1.30 5.04
C ASP A 189 -22.23 1.82 4.34
N LEU A 190 -22.10 3.15 4.18
CA LEU A 190 -20.93 3.73 3.55
C LEU A 190 -19.64 3.47 4.36
N ILE A 191 -19.70 3.59 5.69
CA ILE A 191 -18.57 3.23 6.56
C ILE A 191 -18.24 1.75 6.40
N ALA A 192 -19.23 0.85 6.40
CA ALA A 192 -19.01 -0.58 6.23
C ALA A 192 -18.35 -0.90 4.88
N GLN A 193 -18.80 -0.27 3.79
CA GLN A 193 -18.18 -0.39 2.47
C GLN A 193 -16.73 0.08 2.47
N LEU A 194 -16.41 1.20 3.15
CA LEU A 194 -15.04 1.68 3.25
C LEU A 194 -14.14 0.68 3.98
N LEU A 195 -14.58 0.17 5.14
CA LEU A 195 -13.83 -0.79 5.94
C LEU A 195 -13.59 -2.10 5.17
N ALA A 196 -14.61 -2.61 4.47
CA ALA A 196 -14.51 -3.85 3.71
C ALA A 196 -13.52 -3.74 2.54
N LYS A 197 -13.51 -2.61 1.85
CA LYS A 197 -12.60 -2.36 0.72
C LYS A 197 -11.20 -2.06 1.21
N ASP A 198 -11.03 -1.29 2.27
CA ASP A 198 -9.71 -1.05 2.83
C ASP A 198 -9.02 -2.35 3.28
N ARG A 199 -9.76 -3.27 3.92
CA ARG A 199 -9.24 -4.58 4.36
C ARG A 199 -8.59 -5.39 3.23
N LEU A 200 -9.13 -5.33 2.01
CA LEU A 200 -8.65 -6.16 0.90
C LEU A 200 -7.72 -5.43 -0.08
N ASN A 201 -7.70 -4.09 -0.05
CA ASN A 201 -7.03 -3.29 -1.09
C ASN A 201 -5.95 -2.36 -0.53
N SER A 202 -5.81 -2.22 0.79
CA SER A 202 -4.80 -1.34 1.38
C SER A 202 -3.37 -1.88 1.23
N PHE A 203 -2.46 -0.96 0.96
CA PHE A 203 -1.03 -1.19 0.91
C PHE A 203 -0.39 -0.59 2.15
N GLY A 204 0.39 -1.39 2.89
CA GLY A 204 1.17 -0.89 4.02
C GLY A 204 2.44 -0.16 3.55
N LEU A 205 2.61 1.08 4.02
CA LEU A 205 3.91 1.76 4.05
C LEU A 205 4.66 1.28 5.29
N MET A 206 5.89 0.81 5.09
CA MET A 206 6.62 0.03 6.09
C MET A 206 7.75 0.85 6.71
N ASP A 207 8.05 0.62 7.98
CA ASP A 207 9.25 1.18 8.64
C ASP A 207 10.55 0.84 7.91
N PRO A 208 11.69 1.48 8.17
CA PRO A 208 12.96 1.06 7.58
C PRO A 208 13.32 -0.39 7.91
N TYR A 209 13.99 -1.05 6.97
CA TYR A 209 14.56 -2.37 7.20
C TYR A 209 15.66 -2.32 8.28
N SER A 210 15.67 -3.30 9.18
CA SER A 210 16.73 -3.52 10.14
C SER A 210 17.23 -4.98 10.10
N PRO A 211 18.53 -5.23 9.83
CA PRO A 211 19.08 -6.58 9.72
C PRO A 211 19.01 -7.37 11.05
N ASP A 212 19.13 -6.65 12.17
CA ASP A 212 19.18 -7.21 13.53
C ASP A 212 18.00 -6.74 14.39
N GLY A 213 17.08 -5.97 13.82
CA GLY A 213 15.89 -5.47 14.50
C GLY A 213 14.67 -6.40 14.36
N PRO A 214 13.52 -5.98 14.93
CA PRO A 214 12.26 -6.69 14.72
C PRO A 214 11.87 -6.68 13.24
N GLN A 215 10.87 -7.49 12.88
CA GLN A 215 10.22 -7.35 11.58
C GLN A 215 9.67 -5.93 11.41
N ARG A 216 9.79 -5.37 10.19
CA ARG A 216 9.25 -4.03 9.88
C ARG A 216 7.76 -3.97 10.26
N SER A 217 7.38 -2.95 11.01
CA SER A 217 5.99 -2.58 11.25
C SER A 217 5.44 -1.75 10.08
N ILE A 218 4.12 -1.76 9.93
CA ILE A 218 3.40 -0.86 9.06
C ILE A 218 3.27 0.49 9.80
N LYS A 219 3.72 1.58 9.17
CA LYS A 219 3.57 2.95 9.73
C LYS A 219 2.34 3.68 9.18
N ALA A 220 1.90 3.33 7.98
CA ALA A 220 0.71 3.88 7.35
C ALA A 220 0.06 2.88 6.39
N TYR A 221 -1.21 3.09 6.11
CA TYR A 221 -1.94 2.39 5.07
C TYR A 221 -2.32 3.37 3.96
N ALA A 222 -2.31 2.87 2.73
CA ALA A 222 -2.60 3.64 1.54
C ALA A 222 -3.48 2.85 0.57
N ILE A 223 -4.40 3.53 -0.09
CA ILE A 223 -5.23 2.96 -1.16
C ILE A 223 -4.82 3.59 -2.48
N TYR A 224 -4.43 2.74 -3.43
CA TYR A 224 -3.94 3.12 -4.75
C TYR A 224 -4.91 2.59 -5.81
N PRO A 225 -5.72 3.46 -6.45
CA PRO A 225 -6.81 3.03 -7.32
C PRO A 225 -6.43 2.06 -8.43
N LYS A 226 -5.30 2.27 -9.12
CA LYS A 226 -4.82 1.38 -10.18
C LYS A 226 -4.02 0.21 -9.62
N ALA A 227 -3.16 0.45 -8.64
CA ALA A 227 -2.29 -0.61 -8.10
C ALA A 227 -3.07 -1.73 -7.40
N THR A 228 -4.29 -1.43 -6.92
CA THR A 228 -5.21 -2.42 -6.35
C THR A 228 -5.60 -3.53 -7.35
N PHE A 229 -5.50 -3.29 -8.66
CA PHE A 229 -5.89 -4.26 -9.69
C PHE A 229 -4.77 -5.23 -10.11
N PHE A 230 -3.58 -5.14 -9.51
CA PHE A 230 -2.59 -6.20 -9.70
C PHE A 230 -2.98 -7.43 -8.89
N ASN A 231 -3.25 -8.53 -9.59
CA ASN A 231 -3.53 -9.80 -8.95
C ASN A 231 -2.27 -10.42 -8.37
N HIS A 232 -2.49 -11.38 -7.47
CA HIS A 232 -1.43 -12.17 -6.88
C HIS A 232 -0.88 -13.24 -7.84
N ASP A 233 0.45 -13.35 -7.87
CA ASP A 233 1.13 -14.59 -8.21
C ASP A 233 2.27 -14.86 -7.21
N CYS A 234 2.55 -16.13 -6.94
CA CYS A 234 3.66 -16.53 -6.08
C CYS A 234 5.02 -16.52 -6.80
N VAL A 235 5.00 -16.45 -8.12
CA VAL A 235 6.14 -16.21 -9.02
C VAL A 235 5.76 -14.97 -9.86
N PRO A 236 5.71 -13.78 -9.22
CA PRO A 236 5.21 -12.59 -9.90
C PRO A 236 6.20 -12.10 -10.96
N ASN A 237 5.68 -11.43 -11.99
CA ASN A 237 6.50 -10.76 -13.01
C ASN A 237 6.72 -9.27 -12.70
N ALA A 238 6.12 -8.75 -11.62
CA ALA A 238 6.34 -7.40 -11.13
C ALA A 238 6.46 -7.37 -9.59
N CYS A 239 7.08 -6.32 -9.06
CA CYS A 239 7.02 -6.03 -7.63
C CYS A 239 6.81 -4.55 -7.35
N ARG A 240 6.22 -4.29 -6.19
CA ARG A 240 5.99 -2.93 -5.68
C ARG A 240 7.22 -2.42 -4.96
N PHE A 241 7.54 -1.14 -5.15
CA PHE A 241 8.53 -0.37 -4.41
C PHE A 241 7.83 0.82 -3.75
N ASP A 242 8.26 1.13 -2.54
CA ASP A 242 7.97 2.38 -1.84
C ASP A 242 9.29 3.05 -1.46
N TYR A 243 9.40 4.35 -1.72
CA TYR A 243 10.63 5.12 -1.52
C TYR A 243 10.46 6.19 -0.42
N VAL A 244 9.65 5.88 0.59
CA VAL A 244 9.19 6.83 1.61
C VAL A 244 10.34 7.62 2.23
N ASP A 245 11.34 6.91 2.75
CA ASP A 245 12.49 7.49 3.44
C ASP A 245 13.71 7.70 2.51
N SER A 246 13.53 7.64 1.19
CA SER A 246 14.63 7.90 0.24
C SER A 246 15.07 9.36 0.34
N THR A 247 16.39 9.57 0.45
CA THR A 247 17.04 10.89 0.43
C THR A 247 17.33 11.38 -0.97
N ASN A 248 17.16 10.55 -2.00
CA ASN A 248 17.41 10.93 -3.38
C ASN A 248 16.21 11.72 -3.90
N ASP A 249 16.35 13.04 -3.88
CA ASP A 249 15.43 13.99 -4.54
C ASP A 249 15.46 13.86 -6.08
N ASP A 250 16.34 13.02 -6.64
CA ASP A 250 16.46 12.75 -8.09
C ASP A 250 15.22 12.06 -8.69
N TYR A 251 14.34 11.52 -7.87
CA TYR A 251 13.11 10.88 -8.30
C TYR A 251 11.96 11.88 -8.22
N GLU A 252 11.31 12.21 -9.35
CA GLU A 252 10.14 13.11 -9.47
C GLU A 252 8.86 12.59 -8.76
N HIS A 253 8.99 11.67 -7.82
CA HIS A 253 7.89 10.99 -7.15
C HIS A 253 7.66 11.57 -5.75
N ASN A 254 6.41 11.62 -5.31
CA ASN A 254 6.15 11.88 -3.90
C ASN A 254 6.62 10.68 -3.06
N SER A 255 7.02 10.92 -1.81
CA SER A 255 7.52 9.85 -0.94
C SER A 255 6.52 8.71 -0.71
N THR A 256 5.22 8.99 -0.83
CA THR A 256 4.15 8.00 -0.62
C THR A 256 3.61 7.42 -1.93
N ASP A 257 4.25 7.68 -3.07
CA ASP A 257 3.87 7.06 -4.33
C ASP A 257 4.25 5.58 -4.32
N ILE A 258 3.36 4.74 -4.83
CA ILE A 258 3.68 3.34 -5.13
C ILE A 258 4.30 3.26 -6.52
N VAL A 259 5.38 2.50 -6.66
CA VAL A 259 6.04 2.24 -7.94
C VAL A 259 5.98 0.74 -8.24
N ILE A 260 5.40 0.36 -9.37
CA ILE A 260 5.36 -1.04 -9.83
C ILE A 260 6.37 -1.21 -10.95
N ARG A 261 7.31 -2.14 -10.74
CA ARG A 261 8.40 -2.42 -11.66
C ARG A 261 8.41 -3.88 -12.07
N LEU A 262 8.70 -4.14 -13.34
CA LEU A 262 8.83 -5.50 -13.85
C LEU A 262 10.10 -6.20 -13.36
N ILE A 263 9.97 -7.47 -13.02
CA ILE A 263 11.05 -8.40 -12.63
C ILE A 263 11.65 -9.05 -13.88
N GLU A 264 10.80 -9.36 -14.85
CA GLU A 264 11.10 -10.04 -16.12
C GLU A 264 10.36 -9.36 -17.27
N ASP A 265 10.72 -9.70 -18.51
CA ASP A 265 9.99 -9.26 -19.70
C ASP A 265 8.56 -9.82 -19.66
N VAL A 266 7.60 -9.03 -20.16
CA VAL A 266 6.18 -9.43 -20.20
C VAL A 266 5.66 -9.22 -21.62
N ASP A 267 5.20 -10.29 -22.25
CA ASP A 267 4.58 -10.24 -23.57
C ASP A 267 3.23 -9.51 -23.52
N GLU A 268 2.84 -8.90 -24.64
CA GLU A 268 1.53 -8.29 -24.78
C GLU A 268 0.40 -9.28 -24.45
N GLY A 269 -0.60 -8.81 -23.69
CA GLY A 269 -1.74 -9.62 -23.26
C GLY A 269 -1.46 -10.56 -22.08
N LYS A 270 -0.22 -10.69 -21.61
CA LYS A 270 0.07 -11.39 -20.35
C LYS A 270 -0.37 -10.55 -19.16
N GLU A 271 -0.91 -11.21 -18.14
CA GLU A 271 -1.25 -10.60 -16.86
C GLU A 271 0.02 -10.14 -16.14
N VAL A 272 0.01 -8.92 -15.63
CA VAL A 272 1.04 -8.42 -14.72
C VAL A 272 0.57 -8.68 -13.30
N CYS A 273 1.35 -9.46 -12.56
CA CYS A 273 1.04 -9.89 -11.21
C CYS A 273 2.12 -9.41 -10.24
N ILE A 274 1.71 -9.06 -9.03
CA ILE A 274 2.60 -8.82 -7.90
C ILE A 274 2.44 -9.94 -6.86
N SER A 275 3.36 -10.06 -5.91
CA SER A 275 3.13 -10.91 -4.74
C SER A 275 2.57 -10.08 -3.58
N TYR A 276 1.52 -10.58 -2.92
CA TYR A 276 0.89 -9.91 -1.77
C TYR A 276 1.71 -10.08 -0.48
N PHE A 277 2.68 -11.00 -0.50
CA PHE A 277 3.62 -11.24 0.59
C PHE A 277 5.04 -11.50 0.05
N ARG A 278 6.02 -11.66 0.94
CA ARG A 278 7.38 -12.07 0.55
C ARG A 278 7.36 -13.42 -0.18
N ILE A 279 7.94 -13.46 -1.39
CA ILE A 279 7.86 -14.63 -2.29
C ILE A 279 8.53 -15.89 -1.72
N GLY A 280 9.48 -15.78 -0.78
CA GLY A 280 10.20 -16.92 -0.20
C GLY A 280 9.42 -17.79 0.80
N ARG A 281 8.13 -17.58 1.01
CA ARG A 281 7.31 -18.37 1.95
C ARG A 281 6.99 -19.77 1.41
N ASP A 282 6.86 -20.77 2.29
CA ASP A 282 6.48 -22.15 1.95
C ASP A 282 5.02 -22.27 1.49
N TYR A 283 4.68 -23.38 0.81
CA TYR A 283 3.33 -23.63 0.28
C TYR A 283 2.21 -23.46 1.31
N CYS A 284 2.36 -24.08 2.48
CA CYS A 284 1.32 -24.08 3.52
C CYS A 284 1.08 -22.66 4.06
N THR A 285 2.15 -21.92 4.35
CA THR A 285 2.05 -20.53 4.81
C THR A 285 1.41 -19.63 3.75
N ARG A 286 1.78 -19.78 2.47
CA ARG A 286 1.20 -19.00 1.37
C ARG A 286 -0.31 -19.25 1.26
N LYS A 287 -0.72 -20.51 1.19
CA LYS A 287 -2.14 -20.90 1.09
C LYS A 287 -2.96 -20.35 2.26
N ARG A 288 -2.43 -20.45 3.48
CA ARG A 288 -3.09 -19.96 4.69
C ARG A 288 -3.30 -18.44 4.62
N ILE A 289 -2.26 -17.65 4.35
CA ILE A 289 -2.35 -16.18 4.23
C ILE A 289 -3.38 -15.78 3.18
N LEU A 290 -3.35 -16.39 1.99
CA LEU A 290 -4.29 -16.06 0.92
C LEU A 290 -5.73 -16.37 1.26
N MET A 291 -5.98 -17.45 2.01
CA MET A 291 -7.33 -17.79 2.44
C MET A 291 -7.81 -16.89 3.59
N GLU A 292 -6.98 -16.70 4.62
CA GLU A 292 -7.33 -15.94 5.84
C GLU A 292 -7.48 -14.43 5.56
N ASP A 293 -6.56 -13.85 4.79
CA ASP A 293 -6.50 -12.40 4.59
C ASP A 293 -7.22 -11.95 3.31
N TYR A 294 -7.22 -12.79 2.27
CA TYR A 294 -7.73 -12.43 0.94
C TYR A 294 -8.89 -13.30 0.42
N GLY A 295 -9.23 -14.39 1.12
CA GLY A 295 -10.37 -15.24 0.78
C GLY A 295 -10.24 -16.06 -0.51
N PHE A 296 -9.03 -16.37 -0.99
CA PHE A 296 -8.86 -17.17 -2.21
C PHE A 296 -7.74 -18.22 -2.13
N THR A 297 -7.77 -19.21 -3.03
CA THR A 297 -6.70 -20.19 -3.24
C THR A 297 -5.92 -19.85 -4.51
N CYS A 298 -4.60 -19.67 -4.41
CA CYS A 298 -3.76 -19.41 -5.58
C CYS A 298 -3.62 -20.66 -6.46
N GLY A 299 -3.91 -20.50 -7.76
CA GLY A 299 -3.72 -21.51 -8.80
C GLY A 299 -2.52 -21.23 -9.71
N CYS A 300 -1.49 -20.51 -9.25
CA CYS A 300 -0.26 -20.30 -10.05
C CYS A 300 0.51 -21.62 -10.22
N ASP A 301 1.44 -21.65 -11.18
CA ASP A 301 2.18 -22.88 -11.50
C ASP A 301 3.04 -23.37 -10.33
N ARG A 302 3.60 -22.46 -9.53
CA ARG A 302 4.30 -22.83 -8.29
C ARG A 302 3.37 -23.52 -7.30
N CYS A 303 2.15 -23.02 -7.09
CA CYS A 303 1.20 -23.65 -6.18
C CYS A 303 0.72 -25.02 -6.69
N LYS A 304 0.56 -25.20 -8.01
CA LYS A 304 0.20 -26.48 -8.61
C LYS A 304 1.30 -27.54 -8.43
N ILE A 305 2.55 -27.15 -8.64
CA ILE A 305 3.70 -28.05 -8.48
C ILE A 305 3.89 -28.41 -7.00
N GLU A 306 3.94 -27.41 -6.11
CA GLU A 306 4.22 -27.65 -4.69
C GLU A 306 3.08 -28.38 -3.95
N ALA A 307 1.85 -28.40 -4.48
CA ALA A 307 0.72 -29.09 -3.85
C ALA A 307 0.88 -30.63 -3.78
N ASN A 308 1.67 -31.21 -4.69
CA ASN A 308 1.92 -32.65 -4.76
C ASN A 308 3.37 -33.00 -4.41
N TRP A 309 4.11 -32.08 -3.79
CA TRP A 309 5.52 -32.27 -3.52
C TRP A 309 5.72 -33.12 -2.27
N ASP A 310 6.33 -34.29 -2.44
CA ASP A 310 6.65 -35.27 -1.39
C ASP A 310 8.02 -35.05 -0.73
N GLY A 311 8.80 -34.07 -1.20
CA GLY A 311 10.06 -33.64 -0.59
C GLY A 311 11.29 -34.49 -0.90
N GLU A 312 11.18 -35.55 -1.71
CA GLU A 312 12.27 -36.51 -1.94
C GLU A 312 13.09 -36.24 -3.22
N GLU A 313 12.57 -35.49 -4.19
CA GLU A 313 13.26 -35.23 -5.46
C GLU A 313 14.24 -34.04 -5.40
N ASN A 314 15.32 -34.10 -6.19
CA ASN A 314 16.20 -32.95 -6.41
C ASN A 314 15.50 -31.93 -7.33
N ASN A 315 15.03 -30.84 -6.74
CA ASN A 315 14.12 -29.89 -7.39
C ASN A 315 14.80 -28.58 -7.85
N SER A 316 16.14 -28.55 -7.91
CA SER A 316 16.90 -27.36 -8.30
C SER A 316 16.57 -26.84 -9.70
N ASP A 317 16.05 -27.70 -10.58
CA ASP A 317 15.72 -27.36 -11.97
C ASP A 317 14.31 -26.81 -12.16
N LEU A 318 13.47 -26.81 -11.13
CA LEU A 318 12.12 -26.26 -11.24
C LEU A 318 12.15 -24.74 -11.50
N PRO A 319 11.34 -24.22 -12.43
CA PRO A 319 11.34 -22.80 -12.79
C PRO A 319 11.18 -21.85 -11.59
N HIS A 320 10.30 -22.20 -10.65
CA HIS A 320 10.06 -21.38 -9.46
C HIS A 320 11.24 -21.42 -8.47
N VAL A 321 12.00 -22.52 -8.40
CA VAL A 321 13.21 -22.60 -7.55
C VAL A 321 14.28 -21.67 -8.10
N ARG A 322 14.50 -21.68 -9.43
CA ARG A 322 15.41 -20.75 -10.11
C ARG A 322 14.99 -19.30 -9.92
N PHE A 323 13.68 -19.01 -10.06
CA PHE A 323 13.12 -17.69 -9.81
C PHE A 323 13.41 -17.20 -8.39
N LEU A 324 13.10 -18.02 -7.38
CA LEU A 324 13.32 -17.66 -5.98
C LEU A 324 14.81 -17.46 -5.67
N SER A 325 15.69 -18.32 -6.18
CA SER A 325 17.15 -18.18 -6.00
C SER A 325 17.69 -16.87 -6.58
N LYS A 326 17.10 -16.39 -7.67
CA LYS A 326 17.53 -15.16 -8.34
C LYS A 326 16.96 -13.91 -7.66
N TYR A 327 15.67 -13.91 -7.38
CA TYR A 327 14.91 -12.71 -7.03
C TYR A 327 14.56 -12.57 -5.55
N VAL A 328 14.94 -13.52 -4.68
CA VAL A 328 14.85 -13.32 -3.22
C VAL A 328 16.12 -12.64 -2.72
N CYS A 329 15.96 -11.55 -1.96
CA CYS A 329 17.09 -10.88 -1.32
C CYS A 329 17.68 -11.73 -0.19
N GLU A 330 18.98 -12.01 -0.31
CA GLU A 330 19.77 -12.84 0.62
C GLU A 330 20.19 -12.11 1.90
N ARG A 331 19.92 -10.79 2.02
CA ARG A 331 20.23 -10.08 3.26
C ARG A 331 19.43 -10.65 4.44
N LYS A 332 20.12 -10.85 5.57
CA LYS A 332 19.53 -11.31 6.83
C LYS A 332 18.25 -10.54 7.16
N ASN A 333 17.17 -11.23 7.57
CA ASN A 333 15.90 -10.59 7.93
C ASN A 333 15.20 -9.79 6.80
N CYS A 334 15.66 -9.88 5.55
CA CYS A 334 15.04 -9.19 4.42
C CYS A 334 14.00 -10.06 3.73
N ALA A 335 14.46 -11.03 2.92
CA ALA A 335 13.62 -11.86 2.05
C ALA A 335 12.65 -11.06 1.15
N GLY A 336 13.01 -9.81 0.83
CA GLY A 336 12.29 -8.98 -0.14
C GLY A 336 12.50 -9.47 -1.57
N THR A 337 11.68 -8.97 -2.49
CA THR A 337 11.79 -9.29 -3.92
C THR A 337 12.76 -8.32 -4.59
N MET A 338 13.65 -8.85 -5.41
CA MET A 338 14.59 -8.07 -6.21
C MET A 338 14.06 -7.90 -7.63
N ALA A 339 14.20 -6.71 -8.21
CA ALA A 339 13.89 -6.44 -9.61
C ALA A 339 15.00 -5.59 -10.24
N PRO A 340 15.27 -5.70 -11.55
CA PRO A 340 16.27 -4.88 -12.23
C PRO A 340 16.01 -3.38 -12.03
N LEU A 341 17.06 -2.57 -11.98
CA LEU A 341 16.91 -1.11 -12.10
C LEU A 341 16.24 -0.73 -13.43
N PRO A 342 15.53 0.41 -13.49
CA PRO A 342 14.97 0.90 -14.74
C PRO A 342 16.02 0.95 -15.86
N PRO A 343 15.67 0.50 -17.08
CA PRO A 343 16.59 0.57 -18.20
C PRO A 343 17.02 2.01 -18.46
N LYS A 344 18.27 2.20 -18.88
CA LYS A 344 18.81 3.49 -19.30
C LYS A 344 19.06 3.43 -20.79
N ASP A 345 18.47 4.34 -21.56
CA ASP A 345 18.57 4.39 -23.02
C ASP A 345 18.27 3.02 -23.69
N ASP A 346 17.18 2.38 -23.27
CA ASP A 346 16.75 1.03 -23.67
C ASP A 346 17.72 -0.12 -23.36
N VAL A 347 18.77 0.13 -22.57
CA VAL A 347 19.70 -0.90 -22.09
C VAL A 347 19.19 -1.50 -20.77
N PRO A 348 18.90 -2.81 -20.71
CA PRO A 348 18.51 -3.49 -19.47
C PRO A 348 19.59 -3.37 -18.40
N SER A 349 19.18 -3.18 -17.15
CA SER A 349 20.12 -3.19 -16.03
C SER A 349 20.42 -4.62 -15.60
N ASN A 350 21.71 -4.92 -15.40
CA ASN A 350 22.15 -6.12 -14.70
C ASN A 350 22.23 -5.90 -13.17
N VAL A 351 21.73 -4.79 -12.64
CA VAL A 351 21.69 -4.51 -11.21
C VAL A 351 20.26 -4.67 -10.73
N LEU A 352 20.04 -5.61 -9.82
CA LEU A 352 18.78 -5.82 -9.13
C LEU A 352 18.73 -4.98 -7.86
N GLU A 353 17.58 -4.37 -7.58
CA GLU A 353 17.29 -3.66 -6.34
C GLU A 353 16.22 -4.42 -5.54
N CYS A 354 16.45 -4.59 -4.24
CA CYS A 354 15.46 -5.18 -3.35
C CYS A 354 14.39 -4.16 -2.94
N ASN A 355 13.12 -4.51 -3.17
CA ASN A 355 11.97 -3.69 -2.81
C ASN A 355 11.71 -3.53 -1.30
N PHE A 356 12.47 -4.24 -0.47
CA PHE A 356 12.27 -4.28 0.96
C PHE A 356 13.38 -3.58 1.74
N CYS A 357 14.64 -3.78 1.37
CA CYS A 357 15.78 -3.19 2.06
C CYS A 357 16.60 -2.22 1.20
N GLY A 358 16.25 -2.03 -0.08
CA GLY A 358 17.00 -1.19 -1.02
C GLY A 358 18.38 -1.72 -1.40
N ASN A 359 18.73 -2.97 -1.04
CA ASN A 359 20.01 -3.56 -1.41
C ASN A 359 20.13 -3.78 -2.91
N PHE A 360 21.33 -3.54 -3.45
CA PHE A 360 21.68 -3.89 -4.81
C PHE A 360 22.37 -5.26 -4.90
N LYS A 361 22.09 -6.02 -5.96
CA LYS A 361 22.76 -7.28 -6.33
C LYS A 361 23.08 -7.22 -7.82
N ILE A 362 24.31 -7.52 -8.21
CA ILE A 362 24.66 -7.67 -9.63
C ILE A 362 24.18 -9.05 -10.09
N ASP A 363 23.38 -9.07 -11.12
CA ASP A 363 22.93 -10.26 -11.83
C ASP A 363 24.05 -10.71 -12.78
N ALA A 364 24.83 -11.69 -12.35
CA ALA A 364 25.78 -12.38 -13.20
C ALA A 364 24.98 -13.40 -14.03
N ALA A 365 24.43 -12.92 -15.15
CA ALA A 365 23.64 -13.70 -16.08
C ALA A 365 24.31 -15.04 -16.49
#